data_AF-A0A285VN42-F1
#
_entry.id   AF-A0A285VN42-F1
#
_cell.length_a   1.000
_cell.length_b   1.000
_cell.length_c   1.000
_cell.angle_alpha   90.00
_cell.angle_beta   90.00
_cell.angle_gamma   90.00
#
_symmetry.space_group_name_H-M   'P 1'
#
loop_
_entity.id
_entity.type
_entity.pdbx_description
1 polymer ?
#
loop_
_entity_poly.entity_id
_entity_poly.type
_entity_poly.pdbx_seq_one_letter_code
_entity_poly.pdbx_strand_id
1 'polypeptide(L)'
;MLTGGLLMSASLLAGFMEPGFVMLLLLWFVLGAGASMVMTPTGRLLKQSCRAEERPALFAAQFSLSHACWLVAYPLAGWLGSALGMMPAFAVLAILALAATLLAARLWPAQVTEAHA
;
A
#
# COMPACT_ATOMS: atom_id res chain seq x y z
N MET A 1 -0.99 -2.09 -9.69
CA MET A 1 -1.49 -1.80 -8.32
C MET A 1 -1.60 -3.06 -7.49
N LEU A 2 -2.53 -4.00 -7.77
CA LEU A 2 -2.68 -5.23 -6.97
C LEU A 2 -1.40 -6.07 -6.88
N THR A 3 -0.71 -6.28 -8.01
CA THR A 3 0.60 -6.95 -8.02
C THR A 3 1.63 -6.25 -7.14
N GLY A 4 1.63 -4.91 -7.13
CA GLY A 4 2.51 -4.13 -6.27
C GLY A 4 2.19 -4.34 -4.79
N GLY A 5 0.91 -4.31 -4.42
CA GLY A 5 0.44 -4.62 -3.06
C GLY A 5 0.83 -6.02 -2.61
N LEU A 6 0.61 -7.03 -3.47
CA LEU A 6 1.02 -8.42 -3.18
C LEU A 6 2.54 -8.56 -3.01
N LEU A 7 3.34 -7.89 -3.85
CA LEU A 7 4.79 -7.89 -3.72
C LEU A 7 5.26 -7.24 -2.42
N MET A 8 4.62 -6.14 -2.00
CA MET A 8 4.93 -5.50 -0.73
C MET A 8 4.58 -6.42 0.45
N SER A 9 3.40 -7.04 0.44
CA SER A 9 3.00 -8.02 1.47
C SER A 9 3.96 -9.20 1.55
N ALA A 10 4.32 -9.80 0.42
CA ALA A 10 5.25 -10.92 0.36
C ALA A 10 6.65 -10.54 0.85
N SER A 11 7.13 -9.33 0.49
CA SER A 11 8.43 -8.83 0.95
C SER A 11 8.47 -8.61 2.46
N LEU A 12 7.37 -8.15 3.07
CA LEU A 12 7.26 -8.02 4.51
C LEU A 12 7.23 -9.39 5.21
N LEU A 13 6.53 -10.38 4.63
CA LEU A 13 6.55 -11.76 5.15
C LEU A 13 7.94 -12.40 5.08
N ALA A 14 8.77 -12.04 4.09
CA ALA A 14 10.15 -12.50 4.04
C ALA A 14 11.01 -11.99 5.21
N GLY A 15 10.54 -11.01 5.98
CA GLY A 15 11.16 -10.59 7.24
C GLY A 15 11.23 -11.69 8.31
N PHE A 16 10.39 -12.73 8.23
CA PHE A 16 10.48 -13.91 9.11
C PHE A 16 11.73 -14.76 8.88
N MET A 17 12.43 -14.57 7.76
CA MET A 17 13.67 -15.28 7.46
C MET A 17 14.90 -14.67 8.15
N GLU A 18 14.71 -13.65 9.00
CA GLU A 18 15.79 -12.92 9.67
C GLU A 18 16.90 -12.50 8.68
N PRO A 19 16.54 -11.69 7.66
CA PRO A 19 17.41 -11.44 6.53
C PRO A 19 18.71 -10.77 6.96
N GLY A 20 19.84 -11.36 6.58
CA GLY A 20 21.13 -10.66 6.59
C GLY A 20 21.13 -9.47 5.63
N PHE A 21 22.17 -8.63 5.72
CA PHE A 21 22.24 -7.35 5.01
C PHE A 21 21.95 -7.42 3.49
N VAL A 22 22.51 -8.41 2.79
CA VAL A 22 22.30 -8.58 1.34
C VAL A 22 20.83 -8.85 1.02
N MET A 23 20.19 -9.77 1.75
CA MET A 23 18.78 -10.06 1.57
C MET A 23 17.92 -8.85 1.92
N LEU A 24 18.29 -8.08 2.95
CA LEU A 24 17.60 -6.85 3.31
C LEU A 24 17.62 -5.82 2.16
N LEU A 25 18.73 -5.67 1.45
CA LEU A 25 18.81 -4.81 0.26
C LEU A 25 17.89 -5.29 -0.87
N LEU A 26 17.81 -6.60 -1.10
CA LEU A 26 16.89 -7.17 -2.08
C LEU A 26 15.42 -6.92 -1.68
N LEU A 27 15.06 -7.16 -0.42
CA LEU A 27 13.72 -6.89 0.09
C LEU A 27 13.37 -5.40 0.02
N TRP A 28 14.32 -4.52 0.33
CA TRP A 28 14.16 -3.07 0.18
C TRP A 28 13.88 -2.69 -1.27
N PHE A 29 14.63 -3.27 -2.22
CA PHE A 29 14.42 -3.04 -3.65
C PHE A 29 13.04 -3.53 -4.11
N VAL A 30 12.63 -4.74 -3.70
CA VAL A 30 11.31 -5.29 -4.08
C VAL A 30 10.16 -4.48 -3.46
N LEU A 31 10.30 -4.01 -2.22
CA LEU A 31 9.36 -3.09 -1.59
C LEU A 31 9.25 -1.78 -2.38
N GLY A 32 10.37 -1.21 -2.82
CA GLY A 32 10.41 -0.01 -3.66
C GLY A 32 9.70 -0.23 -5.00
N ALA A 33 10.00 -1.34 -5.69
CA ALA A 33 9.34 -1.71 -6.94
C ALA A 33 7.82 -1.91 -6.77
N GLY A 34 7.41 -2.59 -5.69
CA GLY A 34 6.03 -2.77 -5.30
C GLY A 34 5.30 -1.44 -5.08
N ALA A 35 5.93 -0.53 -4.32
CA ALA A 35 5.41 0.80 -4.05
C ALA A 35 5.27 1.63 -5.34
N SER A 36 6.26 1.60 -6.25
CA SER A 36 6.16 2.26 -7.56
C SER A 36 5.00 1.71 -8.39
N MET A 37 4.78 0.39 -8.41
CA MET A 37 3.66 -0.24 -9.11
C MET A 37 2.27 0.14 -8.55
N VAL A 38 2.21 0.61 -7.30
CA VAL A 38 1.02 1.21 -6.71
C VAL A 38 0.94 2.69 -7.09
N MET A 39 1.99 3.48 -6.81
CA MET A 39 1.96 4.95 -6.92
C MET A 39 1.86 5.47 -8.36
N THR A 40 2.60 4.88 -9.31
CA THR A 40 2.63 5.36 -10.70
C THR A 40 1.25 5.38 -11.38
N PRO A 41 0.41 4.34 -11.29
CA PRO A 41 -0.94 4.37 -11.85
C PRO A 41 -1.97 5.12 -11.00
N THR A 42 -1.73 5.43 -9.71
CA THR A 42 -2.72 6.08 -8.82
C THR A 42 -3.32 7.33 -9.43
N GLY A 43 -2.50 8.25 -9.95
CA GLY A 43 -3.00 9.49 -10.54
C GLY A 43 -3.82 9.27 -11.82
N ARG A 44 -3.54 8.21 -12.58
CA ARG A 44 -4.37 7.83 -13.74
C ARG A 44 -5.68 7.22 -13.29
N LEU A 45 -5.65 6.36 -12.27
CA LEU A 45 -6.83 5.73 -11.68
C LEU A 45 -7.82 6.79 -11.19
N LEU A 46 -7.35 7.75 -10.37
CA LEU A 46 -8.19 8.83 -9.86
C LEU A 46 -8.85 9.62 -10.99
N LYS A 47 -8.10 9.97 -12.04
CA LYS A 47 -8.63 10.70 -13.19
C LYS A 47 -9.66 9.91 -14.00
N GLN A 48 -9.55 8.59 -14.04
CA GLN A 48 -10.51 7.70 -14.71
C GLN A 48 -11.78 7.49 -13.88
N SER A 49 -11.72 7.70 -12.56
CA SER A 49 -12.83 7.46 -11.63
C SER A 49 -13.65 8.72 -11.29
N CYS A 50 -13.46 9.84 -11.97
CA CYS A 50 -14.20 11.07 -11.69
C CYS A 50 -14.35 12.03 -12.89
N ARG A 51 -15.33 12.93 -12.78
CA ARG A 51 -15.52 14.02 -13.75
C ARG A 51 -14.44 15.09 -13.58
N ALA A 52 -14.25 15.94 -14.59
CA ALA A 52 -13.16 16.92 -14.58
C ALA A 52 -13.27 17.91 -13.40
N GLU A 53 -14.50 18.27 -13.02
CA GLU A 53 -14.84 19.21 -11.96
C GLU A 53 -14.55 18.65 -10.56
N GLU A 54 -14.61 17.32 -10.40
CA GLU A 54 -14.44 16.62 -9.11
C GLU A 54 -12.98 16.27 -8.80
N ARG A 55 -12.10 16.33 -9.80
CA ARG A 55 -10.67 15.95 -9.68
C ARG A 55 -9.98 16.63 -8.48
N PRO A 56 -10.09 17.96 -8.27
CA PRO A 56 -9.37 18.60 -7.16
C PRO A 56 -9.76 18.02 -5.79
N ALA A 57 -11.06 17.76 -5.57
CA ALA A 57 -11.56 17.20 -4.32
C ALA A 57 -11.06 15.76 -4.09
N LEU A 58 -11.06 14.92 -5.12
CA LEU A 58 -10.60 13.53 -5.00
C LEU A 58 -9.08 13.41 -4.85
N PHE A 59 -8.30 14.25 -5.52
CA PHE A 59 -6.85 14.31 -5.29
C PHE A 59 -6.54 14.81 -3.87
N ALA A 60 -7.29 15.79 -3.35
CA ALA A 60 -7.16 16.23 -1.96
C ALA A 60 -7.50 15.10 -0.97
N ALA A 61 -8.59 14.36 -1.21
CA ALA A 61 -8.98 13.22 -0.39
C ALA A 61 -7.89 12.12 -0.39
N GLN A 62 -7.31 11.80 -1.56
CA GLN A 62 -6.22 10.82 -1.67
C GLN A 62 -4.94 11.28 -0.97
N PHE A 63 -4.61 12.57 -1.06
CA PHE A 63 -3.49 13.16 -0.34
C PHE A 63 -3.68 13.02 1.18
N SER A 64 -4.85 13.43 1.70
CA SER A 64 -5.18 13.34 3.12
C SER A 64 -5.20 11.89 3.61
N LEU A 65 -5.79 10.96 2.83
CA LEU A 65 -5.81 9.54 3.19
C LEU A 65 -4.40 8.96 3.27
N SER A 66 -3.52 9.29 2.32
CA SER A 66 -2.13 8.80 2.33
C SER A 66 -1.37 9.31 3.56
N HIS A 67 -1.60 10.57 3.96
CA HIS A 67 -1.02 11.14 5.17
C HIS A 67 -1.57 10.49 6.44
N ALA A 68 -2.88 10.22 6.49
CA ALA A 68 -3.48 9.49 7.60
C ALA A 68 -2.87 8.08 7.72
N CYS A 69 -2.66 7.38 6.59
CA CYS A 69 -1.99 6.09 6.58
C CYS A 69 -0.54 6.19 7.10
N TRP A 70 0.24 7.21 6.71
CA TRP A 70 1.58 7.43 7.26
C TRP A 70 1.57 7.75 8.76
N LEU A 71 0.65 8.59 9.19
CA LEU A 71 0.48 8.97 10.59
C LEU A 71 0.21 7.75 11.47
N VAL A 72 -0.48 6.73 10.96
CA VAL A 72 -0.74 5.48 11.68
C VAL A 72 0.42 4.49 11.54
N ALA A 73 0.92 4.28 10.31
CA ALA A 73 1.90 3.22 10.03
C ALA A 73 3.27 3.50 10.68
N TYR A 74 3.71 4.76 10.74
CA TYR A 74 5.02 5.09 11.32
C TYR A 74 5.10 4.83 12.83
N PRO A 75 4.18 5.36 13.68
CA PRO A 75 4.17 5.01 15.10
C PRO A 75 3.94 3.52 15.32
N LEU A 76 3.05 2.89 14.54
CA LEU A 76 2.78 1.47 14.68
C LEU A 76 4.03 0.62 14.42
N ALA A 77 4.77 0.89 13.35
CA ALA A 77 6.00 0.17 13.03
C ALA A 77 7.08 0.39 14.09
N GLY A 78 7.28 1.64 14.55
CA GLY A 78 8.26 1.97 15.57
C GLY A 78 7.91 1.38 16.95
N TRP A 79 6.64 1.42 17.34
CA TRP A 79 6.16 0.86 18.60
C TRP A 79 6.23 -0.67 18.58
N LEU A 80 5.75 -1.34 17.52
CA LEU A 80 5.86 -2.80 17.41
C LEU A 80 7.31 -3.26 17.39
N GLY A 81 8.16 -2.59 16.62
CA GLY A 81 9.59 -2.92 16.52
C GLY A 81 10.34 -2.79 17.85
N SER A 82 10.01 -1.77 18.65
CA SER A 82 10.65 -1.53 19.94
C SER A 82 10.05 -2.35 21.10
N ALA A 83 8.73 -2.59 21.10
CA ALA A 83 8.05 -3.29 22.19
C ALA A 83 8.01 -4.82 22.02
N LEU A 84 7.86 -5.32 20.79
CA LEU A 84 7.66 -6.74 20.48
C LEU A 84 8.77 -7.33 19.60
N GLY A 85 9.69 -6.49 19.11
CA GLY A 85 10.75 -6.88 18.19
C GLY A 85 10.33 -6.82 16.72
N MET A 86 11.29 -7.10 15.83
CA MET A 86 11.12 -6.86 14.40
C MET A 86 10.21 -7.90 13.71
N MET A 87 10.21 -9.16 14.16
CA MET A 87 9.39 -10.21 13.55
C MET A 87 7.87 -9.91 13.71
N PRO A 88 7.33 -9.60 14.91
CA PRO A 88 5.93 -9.19 15.03
C PRO A 88 5.59 -7.91 14.24
N ALA A 89 6.52 -6.94 14.18
CA ALA A 89 6.34 -5.72 13.41
C ALA A 89 6.14 -6.03 11.91
N PHE A 90 7.00 -6.85 11.32
CA PHE A 90 6.86 -7.28 9.93
C PHE A 90 5.56 -8.06 9.68
N ALA A 91 5.17 -8.95 10.59
CA ALA A 91 3.96 -9.74 10.49
C ALA A 91 2.69 -8.85 10.41
N VAL A 92 2.57 -7.90 11.34
CA VAL A 92 1.43 -6.98 11.39
C VAL A 92 1.39 -6.10 10.14
N LEU A 93 2.53 -5.55 9.72
CA LEU A 93 2.60 -4.72 8.51
C LEU A 93 2.28 -5.53 7.24
N ALA A 94 2.71 -6.78 7.16
CA ALA A 94 2.38 -7.68 6.05
C ALA A 94 0.86 -7.93 5.96
N ILE A 95 0.22 -8.21 7.11
CA ILE A 95 -1.23 -8.40 7.21
C ILE A 95 -1.97 -7.13 6.80
N LEU A 96 -1.53 -5.95 7.27
CA LEU A 96 -2.14 -4.68 6.90
C LEU A 96 -2.02 -4.41 5.40
N ALA A 97 -0.84 -4.62 4.81
CA ALA A 97 -0.64 -4.47 3.37
C ALA A 97 -1.51 -5.45 2.56
N LEU A 98 -1.65 -6.69 3.03
CA LEU A 98 -2.47 -7.70 2.38
C LEU A 98 -3.95 -7.36 2.48
N ALA A 99 -4.43 -6.97 3.67
CA ALA A 99 -5.80 -6.56 3.90
C ALA A 99 -6.18 -5.35 3.03
N ALA A 100 -5.31 -4.34 2.95
CA ALA A 100 -5.51 -3.19 2.07
C ALA A 100 -5.57 -3.60 0.59
N THR A 101 -4.71 -4.54 0.16
CA THR A 101 -4.70 -5.06 -1.21
C THR A 101 -5.99 -5.84 -1.52
N LEU A 102 -6.47 -6.66 -0.59
CA LEU A 102 -7.72 -7.41 -0.73
C LEU A 102 -8.93 -6.48 -0.73
N LEU A 103 -8.96 -5.46 0.15
CA LEU A 103 -9.98 -4.41 0.16
C LEU A 103 -10.00 -3.67 -1.17
N ALA A 104 -8.83 -3.28 -1.70
CA ALA A 104 -8.75 -2.64 -3.01
C ALA A 104 -9.31 -3.54 -4.11
N ALA A 105 -8.98 -4.84 -4.12
CA ALA A 105 -9.52 -5.79 -5.10
C ALA A 105 -11.03 -6.00 -4.97
N ARG A 106 -11.58 -5.95 -3.75
CA ARG A 106 -13.01 -6.15 -3.46
C ARG A 106 -13.86 -4.91 -3.72
N LEU A 107 -13.33 -3.73 -3.39
CA LEU A 107 -14.02 -2.45 -3.53
C LEU A 107 -13.89 -1.90 -4.96
N TRP A 108 -12.92 -2.37 -5.73
CA TRP A 108 -12.79 -1.97 -7.12
C TRP A 108 -14.04 -2.43 -7.90
N PRO A 109 -14.77 -1.50 -8.55
CA PRO A 109 -15.98 -1.85 -9.28
C PRO A 109 -15.63 -2.77 -10.46
N ALA A 110 -16.21 -3.98 -10.47
CA ALA A 110 -16.09 -4.92 -11.58
C ALA A 110 -16.87 -4.46 -12.83
N GLN A 111 -17.81 -3.55 -12.64
CA GLN A 111 -18.64 -2.96 -13.67
C GLN A 111 -18.36 -1.47 -13.65
N VAL A 112 -17.70 -0.95 -14.69
CA VAL A 112 -17.87 0.46 -15.04
C VAL A 112 -19.33 0.55 -15.45
N THR A 113 -20.24 0.77 -14.49
CA THR A 113 -21.56 1.23 -14.83
C THR A 113 -21.33 2.51 -15.61
N GLU A 114 -21.76 2.53 -16.87
CA GLU A 114 -21.95 3.74 -17.67
C GLU A 114 -22.94 4.64 -16.93
N ALA A 115 -22.48 5.25 -15.85
CA ALA A 115 -23.20 6.24 -15.13
C ALA A 115 -22.64 7.58 -15.62
N HIS A 116 -23.39 8.17 -16.54
CA HIS A 116 -23.42 9.60 -16.86
C HIS A 116 -22.58 10.05 -18.06
N ALA A 117 -23.00 9.59 -19.25
CA ALA A 117 -23.07 10.48 -20.42
C ALA A 117 -23.86 11.76 -20.09
#